data_AF-G7M683-F1
#
_entry.id   AF-G7M683-F1
#
_cell.length_a   1.000
_cell.length_b   1.000
_cell.length_c   1.000
_cell.angle_alpha   90.00
_cell.angle_beta   90.00
_cell.angle_gamma   90.00
#
_symmetry.space_group_name_H-M   'P 1'
#
loop_
_entity.id
_entity.type
_entity.pdbx_description
1 polymer ?
#
loop_
_entity_poly.entity_id
_entity_poly.type
_entity_poly.pdbx_seq_one_letter_code
_entity_poly.pdbx_strand_id
1 'polypeptide(L)' 'MGNIMKINMYVELKGKKDSRLDLKTIEEFIQEYNNWIKKNNREDKIENYERFLRA' A
#
# COMPACT_ATOMS: atom_id res chain seq x y z
N MET A 1 0.07 10.57 2.25
CA MET A 1 -1.21 9.88 2.49
C MET A 1 -1.13 9.06 3.78
N GLY A 2 -2.17 9.07 4.61
CA GLY A 2 -2.15 8.36 5.91
C GLY A 2 -2.15 6.83 5.77
N ASN A 3 -1.55 6.13 6.73
CA ASN A 3 -1.44 4.66 6.71
C ASN A 3 -2.80 3.94 6.72
N ILE A 4 -3.80 4.46 7.44
CA ILE A 4 -5.16 3.88 7.46
C ILE A 4 -5.76 3.83 6.04
N MET A 5 -5.56 4.88 5.25
CA MET A 5 -6.07 4.95 3.88
C MET A 5 -5.33 3.97 2.96
N LYS A 6 -4.02 3.79 3.16
CA LYS A 6 -3.21 2.79 2.43
C LYS A 6 -3.72 1.37 2.70
N ILE A 7 -3.97 1.05 3.97
CA ILE A 7 -4.52 -0.25 4.39
C ILE A 7 -5.87 -0.50 3.72
N ASN A 8 -6.80 0.45 3.80
CA ASN A 8 -8.12 0.29 3.18
C ASN A 8 -8.01 0.02 1.67
N MET A 9 -7.23 0.80 0.94
CA MET A 9 -7.05 0.58 -0.51
C MET A 9 -6.39 -0.76 -0.83
N TYR A 10 -5.40 -1.19 -0.04
CA TYR A 10 -4.77 -2.51 -0.20
C TYR A 10 -5.79 -3.65 -0.03
N VAL A 11 -6.65 -3.55 0.98
CA VAL A 11 -7.70 -4.54 1.27
C VAL A 11 -8.77 -4.56 0.18
N GLU A 12 -9.17 -3.38 -0.30
CA GLU A 12 -10.14 -3.27 -1.40
C GLU A 12 -9.62 -3.90 -2.70
N LEU A 13 -8.34 -3.69 -3.04
CA LEU A 13 -7.74 -4.22 -4.27
C LEU A 13 -7.39 -5.71 -4.23
N LYS A 14 -6.95 -6.23 -3.08
CA LYS A 14 -6.64 -7.67 -2.93
C LYS A 14 -7.88 -8.56 -2.88
N GLY A 15 -9.07 -7.96 -2.78
CA GLY A 15 -10.35 -8.65 -2.77
C GLY A 15 -10.63 -9.29 -1.41
N LYS A 16 -11.91 -9.25 -1.00
CA LYS A 16 -12.47 -9.83 0.25
C LYS A 16 -12.34 -11.36 0.37
N LYS A 17 -11.25 -11.98 -0.10
CA LYS A 17 -10.98 -13.40 0.10
C LYS A 17 -10.32 -13.59 1.46
N ASP A 18 -11.16 -13.66 2.48
CA ASP A 18 -10.92 -14.42 3.71
C ASP A 18 -9.55 -14.23 4.40
N SER A 19 -9.00 -13.02 4.37
CA SER A 19 -7.63 -12.80 4.82
C SER A 19 -7.64 -12.12 6.17
N ARG A 20 -7.34 -12.87 7.23
CA ARG A 20 -6.71 -12.29 8.42
C ARG A 20 -5.49 -11.53 7.92
N LEU A 21 -5.62 -10.22 7.80
CA LEU A 21 -4.51 -9.36 7.41
C LEU A 21 -3.54 -9.39 8.57
N ASP A 22 -2.47 -10.15 8.41
CA ASP A 22 -1.39 -10.13 9.37
C ASP A 22 -0.80 -8.72 9.38
N LEU A 23 -0.71 -8.13 10.58
CA LEU A 23 -0.20 -6.78 10.75
C LEU A 23 1.21 -6.65 10.17
N LYS A 24 2.03 -7.70 10.28
CA LYS A 24 3.37 -7.72 9.74
C LYS A 24 3.37 -7.58 8.22
N THR A 25 2.47 -8.29 7.53
CA THR A 25 2.32 -8.19 6.07
C THR A 25 1.92 -6.78 5.64
N ILE A 26 1.03 -6.11 6.39
CA ILE A 26 0.66 -4.72 6.12
C ILE A 26 1.86 -3.79 6.32
N GLU A 27 2.61 -3.96 7.41
CA GLU A 27 3.78 -3.13 7.70
C GLU A 27 4.86 -3.29 6.63
N GLU A 28 5.17 -4.52 6.23
CA GLU A 28 6.10 -4.83 5.15
C GLU A 28 5.65 -4.16 3.84
N PHE A 29 4.36 -4.28 3.49
CA PHE A 29 3.82 -3.67 2.27
C PHE A 29 3.90 -2.14 2.28
N ILE A 30 3.60 -1.49 3.41
CA ILE A 30 3.72 -0.04 3.57
C ILE A 30 5.19 0.39 3.45
N GLN A 31 6.13 -0.38 4.02
CA GLN A 31 7.55 -0.12 3.92
C GLN A 31 8.07 -0.26 2.49
N GLU A 32 7.61 -1.27 1.74
CA GLU A 32 7.93 -1.42 0.32
C GLU A 32 7.46 -0.23 -0.52
N TYR A 33 6.22 0.22 -0.29
CA TYR A 33 5.70 1.42 -0.95
C TYR A 33 6.54 2.67 -0.62
N ASN A 34 6.90 2.87 0.66
CA ASN A 34 7.72 4.00 1.08
C ASN A 34 9.12 3.97 0.43
N ASN A 35 9.70 2.78 0.27
CA ASN A 35 10.96 2.61 -0.45
C ASN A 35 10.80 2.90 -1.94
N TRP A 36 9.69 2.46 -2.54
CA TRP A 36 9.40 2.68 -3.94
C TRP A 36 9.21 4.16 -4.28
N ILE A 37 8.48 4.93 -3.46
CA ILE A 37 8.34 6.38 -3.69
C ILE A 37 9.68 7.11 -3.54
N LYS A 38 10.51 6.73 -2.56
CA LYS A 38 11.86 7.31 -2.38
C LYS A 38 12.75 7.02 -3.59
N LYS A 39 12.79 5.75 -4.03
CA LYS A 39 13.61 5.32 -5.19
C LYS A 39 13.21 6.04 -6.47
N ASN A 40 11.92 6.33 -6.64
CA ASN A 40 11.40 6.96 -7.85
C ASN A 40 11.25 8.50 -7.72
N ASN A 41 11.71 9.09 -6.62
CA ASN A 41 11.54 10.52 -6.30
C ASN A 41 10.07 10.99 -6.43
N ARG A 42 9.14 10.18 -5.92
CA ARG A 42 7.69 10.42 -5.95
C ARG A 42 7.18 10.89 -4.59
N GLU A 43 6.12 11.69 -4.62
CA GLU A 43 5.41 12.11 -3.42
C GLU A 43 4.42 11.04 -2.93
N ASP A 44 4.14 11.04 -1.63
CA ASP A 44 3.16 10.14 -1.02
C ASP A 44 1.70 10.58 -1.27
N LYS A 45 1.20 10.27 -2.48
CA LYS A 45 -0.12 10.62 -3.01
C LYS A 45 -0.90 9.39 -3.45
N ILE A 46 -2.23 9.48 -3.42
CA ILE A 46 -3.15 8.38 -3.77
C ILE A 46 -2.84 7.79 -5.15
N GLU A 47 -2.61 8.65 -6.15
CA GLU A 47 -2.29 8.23 -7.53
C GLU A 47 -1.03 7.36 -7.61
N ASN A 48 -0.02 7.66 -6.79
CA ASN A 48 1.22 6.87 -6.73
C ASN A 48 1.00 5.55 -6.00
N TYR A 49 0.16 5.53 -4.96
CA TYR A 49 -0.21 4.32 -4.25
C TYR A 49 -1.03 3.37 -5.14
N GLU A 50 -2.00 3.88 -5.90
CA GLU A 50 -2.74 3.09 -6.89
C GLU A 50 -1.82 2.52 -7.96
N ARG A 51 -0.87 3.32 -8.47
CA ARG A 51 0.14 2.83 -9.42
C ARG A 51 0.99 1.72 -8.82
N PHE A 52 1.38 1.83 -7.55
CA PHE A 52 2.14 0.80 -6.86
C PHE A 52 1.34 -0.49 -6.69
N LEU A 53 0.05 -0.39 -6.34
CA LEU A 53 -0.82 -1.54 -6.13
C LEU A 53 -1.18 -2.30 -7.42
N ARG A 54 -1.11 -1.63 -8.58
CA ARG A 54 -1.42 -2.19 -9.90
C ARG A 54 -0.17 -2.64 -10.68
N ALA A 55 1.03 -2.31 -10.19
CA ALA A 55 2.31 -2.70 -10.79
C ALA A 55 2.68 -4.15 -10.42
#